data_AF-A0A5B8IYU3-F1
#
_entry.id   AF-A0A5B8IYU3-F1
#
_cell.length_a   1.000
_cell.length_b   1.000
_cell.length_c   1.000
_cell.angle_alpha   90.00
_cell.angle_beta   90.00
_cell.angle_gamma   90.00
#
_symmetry.space_group_name_H-M   'P 1'
#
loop_
_entity.id
_entity.type
_entity.pdbx_description
1 polymer ?
#
loop_
_entity_poly.entity_id
_entity_poly.type
_entity_poly.pdbx_seq_one_letter_code
_entity_poly.pdbx_strand_id
1 'polypeptide(L)' 'MPDFMLSSLTATIIFVAGCLAGMQYRRVWKAEGPRWQLWVFGIVAGAAFLTVGFIPLAGAN' A
#
# COMPACT_ATOMS: atom_id res chain seq x y z
N MET A 1 -14.82 -1.47 22.67
CA MET A 1 -14.01 -0.98 21.53
C MET A 1 -13.94 -2.14 20.55
N PRO A 2 -14.48 -2.04 19.32
CA PRO A 2 -14.28 -3.11 18.35
C PRO A 2 -12.79 -3.23 18.05
N ASP A 3 -12.21 -4.41 18.25
CA ASP A 3 -10.83 -4.69 17.86
C ASP A 3 -10.75 -4.68 16.33
N PHE A 4 -10.23 -3.59 15.76
CA PHE A 4 -10.08 -3.44 14.32
C PHE A 4 -8.86 -4.24 13.87
N MET A 5 -9.08 -5.49 13.50
CA MET A 5 -8.05 -6.41 13.04
C MET A 5 -8.16 -6.66 11.54
N LEU A 6 -7.03 -6.67 10.85
CA LEU A 6 -6.99 -7.00 9.42
C LEU A 6 -6.96 -8.52 9.22
N SER A 7 -7.85 -9.06 8.40
CA SER A 7 -7.73 -10.45 7.97
C SER A 7 -6.44 -10.67 7.17
N SER A 8 -5.84 -11.86 7.26
CA SER A 8 -4.59 -12.16 6.54
C SER A 8 -4.76 -11.95 5.02
N LEU A 9 -5.90 -12.35 4.46
CA LEU A 9 -6.20 -12.15 3.03
C LEU A 9 -6.25 -10.67 2.66
N THR A 10 -6.96 -9.87 3.45
CA THR A 10 -7.06 -8.42 3.21
C THR A 10 -5.69 -7.76 3.31
N ALA A 11 -4.87 -8.14 4.28
CA ALA A 11 -3.54 -7.59 4.46
C ALA A 11 -2.62 -7.91 3.28
N THR A 12 -2.68 -9.15 2.76
CA THR A 12 -1.92 -9.54 1.56
C THR A 12 -2.35 -8.73 0.34
N ILE A 13 -3.65 -8.52 0.13
CA ILE A 13 -4.16 -7.71 -0.99
C ILE A 13 -3.64 -6.28 -0.91
N ILE A 14 -3.71 -5.65 0.26
CA ILE A 14 -3.21 -4.27 0.48
C ILE A 14 -1.71 -4.21 0.24
N PHE A 15 -0.95 -5.19 0.74
CA PHE A 15 0.49 -5.26 0.55
C PHE A 15 0.87 -5.36 -0.93
N VAL A 16 0.23 -6.28 -1.68
CA VAL A 16 0.46 -6.44 -3.11
C VAL A 16 0.09 -5.18 -3.89
N ALA A 17 -1.04 -4.54 -3.55
CA ALA A 17 -1.44 -3.28 -4.16
C ALA A 17 -0.41 -2.16 -3.90
N GLY A 18 0.13 -2.09 -2.67
CA GLY A 18 1.22 -1.18 -2.32
C GLY A 18 2.49 -1.41 -3.16
N CYS A 19 2.88 -2.66 -3.35
CA CYS A 19 4.01 -3.02 -4.22
C CYS A 19 3.76 -2.63 -5.69
N LEU A 20 2.57 -2.90 -6.23
CA LEU A 20 2.19 -2.51 -7.59
C LEU A 20 2.22 -0.99 -7.76
N ALA A 21 1.69 -0.23 -6.79
CA ALA A 21 1.71 1.23 -6.80
C ALA A 21 3.15 1.78 -6.76
N GLY A 22 4.04 1.20 -5.95
CA GLY A 22 5.46 1.56 -5.92
C GLY A 22 6.20 1.28 -7.23
N MET A 23 5.87 0.17 -7.92
CA MET A 23 6.42 -0.10 -9.25
C MET A 23 5.95 0.91 -10.29
N GLN A 24 4.66 1.29 -10.25
CA GLN A 24 4.12 2.31 -11.15
C GLN A 24 4.72 3.69 -10.87
N TYR A 25 4.91 4.05 -9.60
CA TYR A 25 5.66 5.26 -9.22
C TYR A 25 7.03 5.32 -9.90
N ARG A 26 7.82 4.24 -9.78
CA ARG A 26 9.15 4.16 -10.39
C ARG A 26 9.10 4.18 -11.92
N ARG A 27 8.07 3.59 -12.52
CA ARG A 27 7.86 3.59 -13.97
C ARG A 27 7.53 4.99 -14.49
N VAL A 28 6.58 5.68 -13.88
CA VAL A 28 6.20 7.06 -14.24
C VAL A 28 7.38 8.01 -14.04
N TRP A 29 8.16 7.84 -12.95
CA TRP A 29 9.30 8.69 -12.65
C TRP A 29 10.34 8.65 -13.76
N LYS A 30 10.59 7.45 -14.30
CA LYS A 30 11.54 7.23 -15.39
C LYS A 30 10.99 7.64 -16.76
N ALA A 31 9.68 7.48 -16.99
CA ALA A 31 9.08 7.72 -18.31
C ALA A 31 8.77 9.20 -18.56
N GLU A 32 8.25 9.92 -17.56
CA GLU A 32 7.68 11.25 -17.76
C GLU A 32 8.31 12.35 -16.88
N GLY A 33 9.24 11.98 -15.98
CA GLY A 33 9.86 12.90 -15.04
C GLY A 33 8.94 13.28 -13.86
N PRO A 34 9.26 14.35 -13.11
CA PRO A 34 8.56 14.73 -11.87
C PRO A 34 7.18 15.35 -12.16
N ARG A 35 6.22 14.52 -12.58
CA ARG A 35 4.80 14.85 -12.72
C ARG A 35 4.03 14.66 -11.42
N TRP A 36 3.01 15.48 -11.21
CA TRP A 36 2.10 15.42 -10.05
C TRP A 36 1.47 14.02 -9.82
N GLN A 37 1.28 13.23 -10.88
CA GLN A 37 0.74 11.85 -10.82
C GLN A 37 1.61 10.89 -9.99
N LEU A 38 2.90 11.17 -9.84
CA LEU A 38 3.80 10.42 -8.97
C LEU A 38 3.36 10.47 -7.51
N TRP A 39 2.91 11.64 -7.06
CA TRP A 39 2.46 11.80 -5.67
C TRP A 39 1.26 10.91 -5.38
N VAL A 40 0.37 10.70 -6.33
CA VAL A 40 -0.78 9.79 -6.16
C VAL A 40 -0.32 8.36 -5.93
N PHE A 41 0.60 7.85 -6.77
CA PHE A 41 1.12 6.48 -6.60
C PHE A 41 1.94 6.34 -5.31
N GLY A 42 2.74 7.34 -4.96
CA GLY A 42 3.54 7.36 -3.74
C GLY A 42 2.69 7.41 -2.48
N ILE A 43 1.65 8.24 -2.45
CA ILE A 43 0.70 8.33 -1.33
C ILE A 43 -0.10 7.03 -1.18
N VAL A 44 -0.56 6.44 -2.29
CA VAL A 44 -1.29 5.16 -2.24
C VAL A 44 -0.39 4.04 -1.73
N ALA A 45 0.85 3.95 -2.22
CA ALA A 45 1.82 2.96 -1.72
C ALA A 45 2.15 3.19 -0.23
N GLY A 46 2.39 4.44 0.16
CA GLY A 46 2.65 4.82 1.54
C GLY A 46 1.49 4.46 2.47
N ALA A 47 0.27 4.82 2.09
CA ALA A 47 -0.93 4.48 2.85
C ALA A 47 -1.12 2.96 2.99
N ALA A 48 -0.88 2.18 1.92
CA ALA A 48 -0.95 0.72 1.97
C ALA A 48 0.05 0.11 2.97
N PHE A 49 1.31 0.56 2.95
CA PHE A 49 2.33 0.05 3.88
C PHE A 49 2.13 0.55 5.31
N LEU A 50 1.65 1.77 5.52
CA LEU A 50 1.25 2.25 6.85
C LEU A 50 0.09 1.42 7.40
N THR A 51 -0.91 1.11 6.58
CA THR A 51 -2.06 0.28 6.97
C THR A 51 -1.60 -1.10 7.43
N VAL A 52 -0.74 -1.77 6.65
CA VAL A 52 -0.22 -3.10 7.00
C VAL A 52 0.76 -3.05 8.18
N GLY A 53 1.53 -1.97 8.33
CA GLY A 53 2.52 -1.84 9.39
C GLY A 53 1.94 -1.48 10.76
N PHE A 54 0.82 -0.74 10.81
CA PHE A 54 0.23 -0.23 12.05
C PHE A 54 -1.03 -0.97 12.49
N ILE A 55 -1.72 -1.68 11.59
CA ILE A 55 -2.95 -2.39 11.96
C ILE A 55 -2.63 -3.85 12.30
N PRO A 56 -3.01 -4.35 13.49
CA PRO A 56 -2.76 -5.72 13.89
C PRO A 56 -3.50 -6.70 12.97
N LEU A 57 -2.81 -7.79 12.62
CA LEU A 57 -3.37 -8.88 11.84
C LEU A 57 -4.19 -9.79 12.75
N ALA A 58 -5.40 -10.14 12.31
CA ALA A 58 -6.15 -11.24 12.89
C ALA A 58 -5.34 -12.52 12.67
N GLY A 59 -4.95 -13.19 13.76
CA GLY A 59 -4.20 -14.44 13.71
C GLY A 59 -4.95 -15.49 12.90
N ALA A 60 -4.23 -16.20 12.03
CA ALA A 60 -4.74 -17.42 11.42
C ALA A 60 -4.91 -18.46 12.53
N ASN A 61 -6.15 -18.64 13.01
CA ASN A 61 -6.51 -19.76 13.87
C ASN A 61 -6.62 -21.04 13.04
#